data_AF-A0A496R6S9-F1
#
_entry.id   AF-A0A496R6S9-F1
#
_cell.length_a   1.000
_cell.length_b   1.000
_cell.length_c   1.000
_cell.angle_alpha   90.00
_cell.angle_beta   90.00
_cell.angle_gamma   90.00
#
_symmetry.space_group_name_H-M   'P 1'
#
loop_
_entity.id
_entity.type
_entity.pdbx_description
1 polymer ?
#
loop_
_entity_poly.entity_id
_entity_poly.type
_entity_poly.pdbx_seq_one_letter_code
_entity_poly.pdbx_strand_id
1 'polypeptide(L)'
;MSKYDALVKSKMSGESFSKLEALKNEKLMDFIGEFTEHCEPETLYVCDDSSKDEAYIRRVALEKGEETKLAKEGQTIHWDNYKDQA
;
A
#
# COMPACT_ATOMS: atom_id res chain seq x y z
N MET A 1 7.95 1.77 -22.16
CA MET A 1 8.49 1.15 -20.93
C MET A 1 8.92 2.31 -20.08
N SER A 2 8.37 2.42 -18.88
CA SER A 2 8.67 3.55 -18.01
C SER A 2 10.15 3.51 -17.64
N LYS A 3 10.80 4.67 -17.56
CA LYS A 3 12.18 4.76 -17.05
C LYS A 3 12.29 4.27 -15.59
N TYR A 4 11.16 4.19 -14.87
CA TYR A 4 11.10 3.76 -13.47
C TYR A 4 10.82 2.26 -13.29
N ASP A 5 10.62 1.47 -14.35
CA ASP A 5 10.23 0.05 -14.25
C ASP A 5 11.16 -0.73 -13.31
N ALA A 6 12.48 -0.52 -13.41
CA ALA A 6 13.46 -1.18 -12.55
C ALA A 6 13.34 -0.74 -11.08
N LEU A 7 13.13 0.56 -10.83
CA LEU A 7 12.97 1.12 -9.49
C LEU A 7 11.70 0.57 -8.83
N VAL A 8 10.56 0.71 -9.50
CA VAL A 8 9.26 0.24 -9.02
C VAL A 8 9.32 -1.27 -8.74
N LYS A 9 9.87 -2.06 -9.67
CA LYS A 9 9.99 -3.52 -9.51
C LYS A 9 10.91 -3.92 -8.35
N SER A 10 11.94 -3.14 -8.04
CA SER A 10 12.82 -3.42 -6.89
C SER A 10 12.17 -3.17 -5.53
N LYS A 11 11.08 -2.39 -5.49
CA LYS A 11 10.40 -1.98 -4.26
C LYS A 11 9.14 -2.79 -3.95
N MET A 12 8.72 -3.71 -4.81
CA MET A 12 7.49 -4.50 -4.60
C MET A 12 7.66 -5.98 -4.93
N SER A 13 6.65 -6.77 -4.54
CA SER A 13 6.56 -8.17 -4.94
C SER A 13 6.21 -8.32 -6.42
N GLY A 14 6.50 -9.49 -6.99
CA GLY A 14 6.05 -9.84 -8.35
C GLY A 14 4.53 -9.81 -8.49
N GLU A 15 3.78 -10.20 -7.44
CA GLU A 15 2.31 -10.15 -7.43
C GLU A 15 1.81 -8.71 -7.61
N SER A 16 2.34 -7.76 -6.84
CA SER A 16 1.99 -6.34 -6.95
C SER A 16 2.40 -5.75 -8.31
N PHE A 17 3.58 -6.12 -8.83
CA PHE A 17 4.04 -5.65 -10.13
C PHE A 17 3.14 -6.14 -11.27
N SER A 18 2.74 -7.42 -11.24
CA SER A 18 1.84 -7.98 -12.26
C SER A 18 0.46 -7.31 -12.27
N LYS A 19 -0.07 -6.87 -11.12
CA LYS A 19 -1.31 -6.08 -11.06
C LYS A 19 -1.18 -4.78 -11.86
N LEU A 20 -0.05 -4.08 -11.77
CA LEU A 20 0.21 -2.85 -12.53
C LEU A 20 0.45 -3.13 -14.02
N GLU A 21 1.24 -4.15 -14.36
CA GLU A 21 1.51 -4.53 -15.76
C GLU A 21 0.22 -4.90 -16.51
N ALA A 22 -0.73 -5.56 -15.84
CA ALA A 22 -2.02 -5.94 -16.43
C ALA A 22 -2.82 -4.75 -16.96
N LEU A 23 -2.64 -3.56 -16.38
CA LEU A 23 -3.32 -2.33 -16.79
C LEU A 23 -2.74 -1.72 -18.07
N LYS A 24 -1.53 -2.12 -18.48
CA LYS A 24 -0.83 -1.61 -19.68
C LYS A 24 -0.81 -0.08 -19.75
N ASN A 25 -0.64 0.58 -18.61
CA ASN A 25 -0.74 2.02 -18.46
C ASN A 25 0.62 2.63 -18.08
N GLU A 26 1.34 3.13 -19.08
CA GLU A 26 2.66 3.73 -18.88
C GLU A 26 2.62 5.00 -18.01
N LYS A 27 1.57 5.82 -18.13
CA LYS A 27 1.42 7.03 -17.30
C LYS A 27 1.29 6.69 -15.81
N LEU A 28 0.61 5.58 -15.49
CA LEU A 28 0.50 5.11 -14.11
C LEU A 28 1.86 4.62 -13.59
N MET A 29 2.61 3.89 -14.40
CA MET A 29 3.97 3.45 -14.03
C MET A 29 4.90 4.64 -13.80
N ASP A 30 4.82 5.65 -14.65
CA ASP A 30 5.58 6.90 -14.49
C ASP A 30 5.22 7.64 -13.21
N PHE A 31 3.92 7.77 -12.92
CA PHE A 31 3.42 8.40 -11.69
C PHE A 31 3.92 7.66 -10.44
N ILE A 32 3.75 6.33 -10.38
CA ILE A 32 4.22 5.53 -9.24
C ILE A 32 5.74 5.66 -9.10
N GLY A 33 6.47 5.61 -10.21
CA GLY A 33 7.92 5.75 -10.24
C GLY A 33 8.42 7.08 -9.71
N GLU A 34 7.81 8.19 -10.12
CA GLU A 34 8.13 9.55 -9.66
C GLU A 34 7.98 9.67 -8.14
N PHE A 35 6.87 9.20 -7.56
CA PHE A 35 6.67 9.25 -6.11
C PHE A 35 7.53 8.21 -5.36
N THR A 36 7.89 7.09 -6.00
CA THR A 36 8.83 6.13 -5.41
C THR A 36 10.23 6.72 -5.29
N GLU A 37 10.69 7.45 -6.31
CA GLU A 37 11.96 8.17 -6.28
C GLU A 37 11.92 9.31 -5.25
N HIS A 38 10.82 10.07 -5.20
CA HIS A 38 10.70 11.23 -4.31
C HIS A 38 10.56 10.86 -2.83
N CYS A 39 9.73 9.87 -2.51
CA CYS A 39 9.43 9.49 -1.13
C CYS A 39 10.39 8.43 -0.56
N GLU A 40 11.18 7.77 -1.41
CA GLU A 40 12.07 6.65 -1.07
C GLU A 40 11.46 5.63 -0.08
N PRO A 41 10.27 5.06 -0.36
CA PRO A 41 9.66 4.11 0.56
C PRO A 41 10.49 2.82 0.68
N GLU A 42 10.37 2.14 1.82
CA GLU A 42 11.00 0.82 2.01
C GLU A 42 10.41 -0.21 1.02
N THR A 43 9.09 -0.27 0.93
CA THR A 43 8.36 -1.18 0.05
C THR A 43 7.09 -0.53 -0.52
N LEU A 44 6.65 -1.00 -1.68
CA LEU A 44 5.38 -0.69 -2.31
C LEU A 44 4.47 -1.92 -2.31
N TYR A 45 3.18 -1.70 -2.06
CA TYR A 45 2.15 -2.74 -2.09
C TYR A 45 0.96 -2.26 -2.93
N VAL A 46 0.46 -3.13 -3.81
CA VAL A 46 -0.65 -2.81 -4.73
C VAL A 46 -1.87 -3.62 -4.32
N CYS A 47 -2.88 -2.94 -3.77
CA CYS A 47 -4.16 -3.54 -3.40
C CYS A 47 -5.08 -3.70 -4.61
N ASP A 48 -5.88 -4.77 -4.63
CA ASP A 48 -6.90 -5.05 -5.66
C ASP A 48 -8.32 -5.28 -5.09
N ASP A 49 -8.55 -4.80 -3.86
CA ASP A 49 -9.80 -4.98 -3.10
C ASP A 49 -10.22 -6.44 -2.85
N SER A 50 -9.33 -7.42 -3.07
CA SER A 50 -9.57 -8.79 -2.64
C SER A 50 -9.64 -8.88 -1.11
N SER A 51 -10.37 -9.89 -0.61
CA SER A 51 -10.43 -10.17 0.84
C SER A 51 -9.05 -10.50 1.43
N LYS A 52 -8.08 -10.93 0.60
CA LYS A 52 -6.67 -11.13 1.00
C LYS A 52 -6.01 -9.79 1.32
N ASP A 53 -6.20 -8.78 0.46
CA ASP A 53 -5.64 -7.45 0.66
C ASP A 53 -6.32 -6.74 1.84
N GLU A 54 -7.63 -6.87 1.99
CA GLU A 54 -8.35 -6.37 3.18
C GLU A 54 -7.75 -7.00 4.46
N ALA A 55 -7.63 -8.32 4.51
CA ALA A 55 -7.07 -9.02 5.67
C ALA A 55 -5.61 -8.63 5.93
N TYR A 56 -4.82 -8.42 4.87
CA TYR A 56 -3.44 -7.96 4.98
C TYR A 56 -3.35 -6.58 5.64
N ILE A 57 -4.12 -5.59 5.16
CA ILE A 57 -4.12 -4.22 5.69
C ILE A 57 -4.57 -4.21 7.15
N ARG A 58 -5.67 -4.91 7.47
CA ARG A 58 -6.17 -5.02 8.86
C ARG A 58 -5.13 -5.60 9.81
N ARG A 59 -4.40 -6.63 9.36
CA ARG A 59 -3.33 -7.25 10.14
C ARG A 59 -2.17 -6.27 10.35
N VAL A 60 -1.72 -5.56 9.31
CA VAL A 60 -0.61 -4.60 9.38
C VAL A 60 -0.94 -3.42 10.30
N ALA A 61 -2.17 -2.88 10.25
CA ALA A 61 -2.60 -1.80 11.13
C ALA A 61 -2.51 -2.19 12.62
N LEU A 62 -2.89 -3.44 12.94
CA LEU A 62 -2.75 -4.00 14.29
C LEU A 62 -1.28 -4.25 14.67
N GLU A 63 -0.47 -4.81 13.77
CA GLU A 63 0.95 -5.10 14.01
C GLU A 63 1.78 -3.84 14.23
N LYS A 64 1.43 -2.74 13.53
CA LYS A 64 2.06 -1.43 13.71
C LYS A 64 1.55 -0.65 14.90
N GLY A 65 0.46 -1.11 15.54
CA GLY A 65 -0.18 -0.42 16.66
C GLY A 65 -0.95 0.84 16.24
N GLU A 66 -1.22 1.01 14.95
CA GLU A 66 -2.11 2.07 14.45
C GLU A 66 -3.54 1.81 14.91
N GLU A 67 -3.95 0.54 14.98
CA GLU A 67 -5.26 0.13 15.47
C GLU A 67 -5.16 -0.82 16.67
N THR A 68 -6.22 -0.85 17.49
CA THR A 68 -6.38 -1.81 18.60
C THR A 68 -7.69 -2.59 18.47
N LYS A 69 -7.66 -3.90 18.77
CA LYS A 69 -8.86 -4.75 18.75
C LYS A 69 -9.86 -4.34 19.84
N LEU A 70 -11.14 -4.33 19.51
CA LEU A 70 -12.24 -4.18 20.45
C LEU A 70 -12.84 -5.54 20.85
N ALA A 71 -13.77 -5.53 21.80
CA ALA A 71 -14.43 -6.74 22.29
C ALA A 71 -15.26 -7.47 21.23
N LYS A 72 -15.77 -6.76 20.22
CA LYS A 72 -16.52 -7.35 19.11
C LYS A 72 -15.56 -7.75 17.99
N GLU A 73 -15.67 -9.01 17.58
CA GLU A 73 -14.84 -9.57 16.51
C GLU A 73 -14.95 -8.72 15.22
N GLY A 74 -13.81 -8.51 14.57
CA GLY A 74 -13.73 -7.67 13.38
C GLY A 74 -13.89 -6.17 13.63
N GLN A 75 -13.93 -5.68 14.87
CA GLN A 75 -13.92 -4.24 15.17
C GLN A 75 -12.60 -3.80 15.80
N THR A 76 -12.12 -2.66 15.33
CA THR A 76 -10.90 -2.00 15.81
C THR A 76 -11.17 -0.53 16.10
N ILE A 77 -10.25 0.10 16.81
CA ILE A 77 -10.25 1.53 17.10
C ILE A 77 -8.90 2.14 16.72
N HIS A 78 -8.94 3.30 16.08
CA HIS A 78 -7.81 4.18 15.81
C HIS A 78 -8.02 5.49 16.57
N TRP A 79 -6.94 6.09 17.07
CA TRP A 79 -6.98 7.40 17.71
C TRP A 79 -6.09 8.35 16.93
N ASP A 80 -6.71 9.28 16.21
CA ASP A 80 -5.97 10.31 15.49
C ASP A 80 -5.21 11.23 16.46
N ASN A 81 -4.19 11.90 15.92
CA ASN A 81 -3.49 12.92 16.66
C ASN A 81 -4.47 14.03 17.08
N TYR A 82 -4.35 14.54 18.31
CA TYR A 82 -5.20 15.64 18.80
C TYR A 82 -5.23 16.87 17.86
N LYS A 83 -4.14 17.12 17.11
CA LYS A 83 -4.02 18.23 16.17
C LYS A 83 -4.50 17.91 14.75
N ASP A 84 -4.99 16.70 14.50
CA ASP A 84 -5.33 16.18 13.18
C ASP A 84 -6.70 15.49 13.23
N GLN A 85 -7.73 16.21 13.69
CA GLN A 85 -9.09 15.69 13.88
C GLN A 85 -10.12 16.24 12.88
N ALA A 86 -9.76 17.20 12.01
CA ALA A 86 -10.66 17.86 11.06
C ALA A 86 -9.90 18.58 9.94
#